data_AF-A0A953XXE5-F1
#
_entry.id   AF-A0A953XXE5-F1
#
_cell.length_a   1.000
_cell.length_b   1.000
_cell.length_c   1.000
_cell.angle_alpha   90.00
_cell.angle_beta   90.00
_cell.angle_gamma   90.00
#
_symmetry.space_group_name_H-M   'P 1'
#
loop_
_entity.id
_entity.type
_entity.pdbx_description
1 polymer ?
#
loop_
_entity_poly.entity_id
_entity_poly.type
_entity_poly.pdbx_seq_one_letter_code
_entity_poly.pdbx_strand_id
1 'polypeptide(L)' 'MSELLTTGEVMRLSGVSRQRLYSYATLGLIQPAGRGRYARTVLRDLQLIVDLNASGYPLREIREIFFRRRAG' A
#
# COMPACT_ATOMS: atom_id res chain seq x y z
N MET A 1 -1.66 -18.58 10.58
CA MET A 1 -2.20 -17.98 9.35
C MET A 1 -2.11 -16.46 9.49
N SER A 2 -1.42 -15.78 8.58
CA SER A 2 -1.42 -14.31 8.57
C SER A 2 -2.82 -13.82 8.20
N GLU A 3 -3.43 -13.04 9.09
CA GLU A 3 -4.75 -12.46 8.89
C GLU A 3 -4.79 -11.63 7.58
N LEU A 4 -5.76 -11.95 6.73
CA LEU A 4 -5.98 -11.26 5.46
C LEU A 4 -7.17 -10.31 5.59
N LEU A 5 -6.95 -9.05 5.23
CA LEU A 5 -7.94 -7.99 5.23
C LEU A 5 -8.55 -7.85 3.85
N THR A 6 -9.87 -7.67 3.78
CA THR A 6 -10.57 -7.24 2.56
C THR A 6 -10.20 -5.81 2.18
N THR A 7 -10.43 -5.43 0.93
CA THR A 7 -10.34 -4.02 0.48
C THR A 7 -11.10 -3.06 1.40
N GLY A 8 -12.31 -3.42 1.85
CA GLY A 8 -13.12 -2.57 2.72
C GLY A 8 -12.48 -2.38 4.10
N GLU A 9 -11.92 -3.44 4.69
CA GLU A 9 -11.19 -3.35 5.96
C GLU A 9 -9.93 -2.52 5.83
N VAL A 10 -9.17 -2.68 4.74
CA VAL A 10 -7.99 -1.85 4.48
C VAL A 10 -8.36 -0.38 4.39
N MET A 11 -9.38 -0.03 3.58
CA MET A 11 -9.85 1.35 3.46
C MET A 11 -10.27 1.94 4.81
N ARG A 12 -11.02 1.19 5.62
CA ARG A 12 -11.48 1.62 6.94
C ARG A 12 -10.32 1.83 7.91
N LEU A 13 -9.35 0.93 7.91
CA LEU A 13 -8.23 0.96 8.85
C LEU A 13 -7.14 1.96 8.48
N SER A 14 -6.92 2.20 7.18
CA SER A 14 -5.87 3.11 6.71
C SER A 14 -6.37 4.53 6.39
N GLY A 15 -7.68 4.74 6.31
CA GLY A 15 -8.28 6.00 5.88
C GLY A 15 -8.04 6.33 4.39
N VAL A 16 -7.49 5.39 3.62
CA VAL A 16 -7.16 5.59 2.20
C VAL A 16 -8.40 5.34 1.35
N SER A 17 -8.69 6.25 0.42
CA SER A 17 -9.79 6.10 -0.52
C SER A 17 -9.56 4.91 -1.47
N ARG A 18 -10.65 4.35 -2.00
CA ARG A 18 -10.56 3.26 -2.99
C ARG A 18 -9.70 3.64 -4.20
N GLN A 19 -9.81 4.88 -4.69
CA GLN A 19 -9.03 5.37 -5.82
C GLN A 19 -7.53 5.38 -5.52
N ARG A 20 -7.12 5.88 -4.34
CA ARG A 20 -5.71 5.88 -3.93
C ARG A 20 -5.20 4.46 -3.75
N LEU A 21 -5.98 3.59 -3.11
CA LEU A 21 -5.63 2.18 -2.94
C LEU A 21 -5.40 1.48 -4.30
N TYR A 22 -6.30 1.71 -5.27
CA TYR A 22 -6.18 1.19 -6.63
C TYR A 22 -4.96 1.76 -7.37
N SER A 23 -4.70 3.06 -7.23
CA SER A 23 -3.51 3.71 -7.79
C SER A 23 -2.23 3.09 -7.24
N TYR A 24 -2.14 2.89 -5.92
CA TYR A 24 -0.98 2.26 -5.29
C TYR A 24 -0.80 0.80 -5.73
N ALA A 25 -1.89 0.05 -5.86
CA ALA A 25 -1.83 -1.31 -6.38
C ALA A 25 -1.35 -1.36 -7.84
N THR A 26 -1.87 -0.49 -8.69
CA THR A 26 -1.50 -0.39 -10.12
C THR A 26 -0.03 -0.01 -10.31
N LEU A 27 0.49 0.84 -9.43
CA LEU A 27 1.90 1.24 -9.44
C LEU A 27 2.85 0.19 -8.82
N GLY A 28 2.33 -0.93 -8.31
CA GLY A 28 3.12 -1.97 -7.64
C GLY A 28 3.64 -1.57 -6.25
N LEU A 29 3.13 -0.48 -5.69
CA LEU A 29 3.48 -0.02 -4.34
C LEU A 29 2.94 -0.95 -3.27
N ILE A 30 1.74 -1.51 -3.50
CA ILE A 30 1.13 -2.55 -2.68
C ILE A 30 0.64 -3.67 -3.58
N GLN A 31 0.53 -4.88 -3.04
CA GLN A 31 -0.05 -6.00 -3.78
C GLN A 31 -1.05 -6.76 -2.91
N PRO A 32 -2.23 -7.12 -3.47
CA PRO A 32 -3.13 -8.02 -2.78
C PRO A 32 -2.52 -9.44 -2.75
N ALA A 33 -2.76 -10.16 -1.66
CA ALA A 33 -2.45 -11.58 -1.50
C ALA A 33 -3.38 -12.49 -2.34
N GLY A 34 -4.32 -11.92 -3.09
CA GLY A 34 -5.29 -12.61 -3.96
C GLY A 34 -6.73 -12.16 -3.71
N ARG A 35 -7.54 -12.10 -4.78
CA ARG A 35 -8.98 -11.71 -4.75
C ARG A 35 -9.29 -10.43 -3.96
N GLY A 36 -8.41 -9.41 -4.03
CA GLY A 36 -8.60 -8.15 -3.30
C GLY A 36 -8.46 -8.28 -1.78
N ARG A 37 -7.76 -9.30 -1.29
CA ARG A 37 -7.34 -9.43 0.10
C ARG A 37 -5.89 -9.00 0.27
N TYR A 38 -5.54 -8.47 1.44
CA TYR A 38 -4.22 -7.95 1.75
C TYR A 38 -3.73 -8.50 3.07
N ALA A 39 -2.43 -8.79 3.17
CA ALA A 39 -1.83 -9.05 4.47
C ALA A 39 -1.95 -7.80 5.35
N ARG A 40 -2.15 -7.99 6.67
CA ARG A 40 -2.21 -6.88 7.64
C ARG A 40 -0.99 -5.93 7.57
N THR A 41 0.17 -6.43 7.12
CA THR A 41 1.38 -5.62 6.88
C THR A 41 1.17 -4.48 5.90
N VAL A 42 0.19 -4.59 4.98
CA VAL A 42 -0.15 -3.52 4.01
C VAL A 42 -0.49 -2.20 4.70
N LEU A 43 -1.03 -2.22 5.92
CA LEU A 43 -1.39 -1.00 6.64
C LEU A 43 -0.16 -0.16 6.98
N ARG A 44 0.96 -0.80 7.32
CA ARG A 44 2.24 -0.10 7.59
C ARG A 44 2.81 0.50 6.31
N ASP A 45 2.73 -0.25 5.21
CA ASP A 45 3.21 0.23 3.91
C ASP A 45 2.36 1.41 3.42
N LEU A 46 1.03 1.34 3.57
CA LEU A 46 0.12 2.43 3.25
C LEU A 46 0.41 3.70 4.04
N GLN A 47 0.65 3.57 5.35
CA GLN A 47 1.01 4.71 6.18
C GLN A 47 2.28 5.40 5.66
N LEU A 48 3.34 4.62 5.40
CA LEU A 48 4.60 5.15 4.88
C LEU A 48 4.43 5.79 3.47
N ILE A 49 3.65 5.18 2.58
CA ILE A 49 3.35 5.74 1.26
C ILE A 49 2.64 7.09 1.39
N VAL A 50 1.65 7.18 2.30
CA VAL A 50 0.90 8.42 2.55
C VAL A 50 1.82 9.50 3.11
N ASP A 51 2.65 9.17 4.10
CA ASP A 51 3.56 10.12 4.74
C ASP A 51 4.60 10.68 3.76
N LEU A 52 5.24 9.79 2.98
CA LEU A 52 6.19 10.20 1.95
C LEU A 52 5.53 11.05 0.85
N ASN A 53 4.31 10.69 0.44
CA ASN A 53 3.59 11.47 -0.55
C ASN A 53 3.21 12.85 -0.01
N ALA A 54 2.81 12.93 1.26
CA ALA A 54 2.49 14.18 1.94
C ALA A 54 3.72 15.08 2.13
N SER A 55 4.92 14.50 2.30
CA SER A 55 6.16 15.27 2.39
C SER A 55 6.72 15.72 1.03
N GLY A 56 6.03 15.43 -0.08
CA GLY A 56 6.38 15.89 -1.42
C GLY A 56 7.09 14.87 -2.30
N TYR A 57 7.30 13.63 -1.85
CA TYR A 57 7.85 12.60 -2.72
C TYR A 57 6.83 12.17 -3.78
N PRO A 58 7.19 12.19 -5.07
CA PRO A 58 6.33 11.68 -6.11
C PRO A 58 6.22 10.15 -6.01
N LEU A 59 5.07 9.59 -6.37
CA LEU A 59 4.79 8.15 -6.24
C LEU A 59 5.82 7.26 -6.95
N ARG A 60 6.42 7.75 -8.05
CA ARG A 60 7.51 7.05 -8.75
C ARG A 60 8.74 6.84 -7.85
N GLU A 61 9.12 7.84 -7.06
CA GLU A 61 10.30 7.78 -6.19
C GLU A 61 10.01 6.91 -4.97
N ILE A 62 8.81 7.03 -4.43
CA ILE A 62 8.31 6.12 -3.38
C ILE A 62 8.39 4.67 -3.89
N ARG A 63 8.01 4.42 -5.13
CA ARG A 63 8.10 3.07 -5.73
C ARG A 63 9.54 2.55 -5.76
N GLU A 64 10.51 3.38 -6.12
CA GLU A 64 11.92 2.99 -6.09
C GLU A 64 12.41 2.66 -4.67
N ILE A 65 11.97 3.41 -3.65
CA ILE A 65 12.29 3.11 -2.23
C ILE A 65 11.75 1.73 -1.83
N PHE A 66 10.47 1.45 -2.14
CA PHE A 66 9.85 0.18 -1.81
C PHE A 66 10.42 -0.99 -2.63
N PHE A 67 10.82 -0.76 -3.88
CA PHE A 67 11.47 -1.77 -4.71
C PHE A 67 12.81 -2.20 -4.10
N ARG A 68 13.67 -1.23 -3.73
CA ARG A 68 14.96 -1.50 -3.07
C ARG A 68 14.79 -2.27 -1.76
N ARG A 69 13.76 -1.95 -0.96
CA ARG A 69 13.46 -2.63 0.31
C ARG A 69 13.08 -4.11 0.13
N ARG A 70 12.47 -4.50 -0.99
CA ARG A 70 12.08 -5.89 -1.27
C ARG A 70 13.18 -6.72 -1.94
N ALA A 71 14.16 -6.07 -2.55
CA ALA A 71 15.26 -6.72 -3.25
C ALA A 71 16.47 -7.05 -2.34
N GLY A 72 16.40 -6.65 -1.07
CA GLY A 72 17.42 -6.91 -0.06
C GLY A 72 16.94 -7.80 1.08
#